data_AF-A0A656Z671-F1
#
_entry.id   AF-A0A656Z671-F1
#
_cell.length_a   1.000
_cell.length_b   1.000
_cell.length_c   1.000
_cell.angle_alpha   90.00
_cell.angle_beta   90.00
_cell.angle_gamma   90.00
#
_symmetry.space_group_name_H-M   'P 1'
#
loop_
_entity.id
_entity.type
_entity.pdbx_description
1 polymer ?
#
loop_
_entity_poly.entity_id
_entity_poly.type
_entity_poly.pdbx_seq_one_letter_code
_entity_poly.pdbx_strand_id
1 'polypeptide(L)'
;MPSQRFAHTPQPPYFVVSFSSQRLGDDDGYGEMADRMAELAAKQPGYIGVESARDAEGFGITNSFWIDEDSIRAWKRDVDHLVAQ
;
A
#
# COMPACT_ATOMS: atom_id res chain seq x y z
N MET A 1 -17.66 16.57 5.55
CA MET A 1 -16.30 16.78 5.03
C MET A 1 -16.03 15.67 4.03
N PRO A 2 -15.70 15.93 2.75
CA PRO A 2 -15.32 14.85 1.86
C PRO A 2 -14.09 14.17 2.47
N SER A 3 -14.21 12.88 2.77
CA SER A 3 -13.10 12.06 3.24
C SER A 3 -11.95 12.23 2.25
N GLN A 4 -10.81 12.73 2.72
CA GLN A 4 -9.61 12.94 1.93
C GLN A 4 -9.00 11.57 1.59
N ARG A 5 -9.66 10.86 0.66
CA ARG A 5 -9.31 9.51 0.21
C ARG A 5 -8.16 9.50 -0.77
N PHE A 6 -7.79 10.67 -1.29
CA PHE A 6 -6.72 10.84 -2.27
C PHE A 6 -5.42 11.24 -1.58
N ALA A 7 -4.32 10.64 -2.04
CA ALA A 7 -2.99 11.01 -1.62
C ALA A 7 -2.64 12.40 -2.16
N HIS A 8 -1.86 13.17 -1.40
CA HIS A 8 -1.34 14.46 -1.84
C HIS A 8 -0.07 14.27 -2.66
N THR A 9 -0.23 13.91 -3.92
CA THR A 9 0.90 13.65 -4.81
C THR A 9 1.52 14.95 -5.34
N PRO A 10 2.85 15.00 -5.52
CA PRO A 10 3.52 16.11 -6.19
C PRO A 10 3.19 16.12 -7.69
N GLN A 11 3.70 17.12 -8.41
CA GLN A 11 3.71 17.06 -9.87
C GLN A 11 4.59 15.88 -10.34
N PRO A 12 4.19 15.16 -11.41
CA PRO A 12 5.00 14.09 -11.99
C PRO A 12 6.43 14.53 -12.35
N PRO A 13 7.41 13.60 -12.38
CA PRO A 13 7.22 12.15 -12.25
C PRO A 13 7.17 11.66 -10.80
N TYR A 14 6.38 10.61 -10.58
CA TYR A 14 6.37 9.78 -9.37
C TYR A 14 5.89 8.38 -9.77
N PHE A 15 6.08 7.40 -8.89
CA PHE A 15 5.71 6.02 -9.11
C PHE A 15 4.47 5.64 -8.31
N VAL A 16 3.72 4.67 -8.82
CA VAL A 16 2.59 4.04 -8.14
C VAL A 16 2.83 2.55 -8.08
N VAL A 17 2.80 1.99 -6.88
CA VAL A 17 2.74 0.55 -6.67
C VAL A 17 1.29 0.19 -6.36
N SER A 18 0.67 -0.59 -7.24
CA SER A 18 -0.71 -1.03 -7.11
C SER A 18 -0.77 -2.49 -6.66
N PHE A 19 -1.58 -2.74 -5.65
CA PHE A 19 -1.82 -4.06 -5.09
C PHE A 19 -3.32 -4.36 -5.10
N SER A 20 -3.70 -5.46 -5.76
CA SER A 20 -5.09 -5.94 -5.85
C SER A 20 -5.28 -7.21 -5.04
N SER A 21 -6.37 -7.32 -4.29
CA SER A 21 -6.70 -8.46 -3.43
C SER A 21 -8.15 -8.86 -3.52
N GLN A 22 -8.42 -10.13 -3.26
CA GLN A 22 -9.74 -10.68 -3.00
C GLN A 22 -9.76 -11.21 -1.57
N ARG A 23 -10.67 -10.72 -0.71
CA ARG A 23 -10.96 -11.37 0.58
C ARG A 23 -12.04 -12.43 0.37
N LEU A 24 -11.88 -13.61 0.98
CA LEU A 24 -12.86 -14.68 0.93
C LEU A 24 -13.37 -14.98 2.35
N GLY A 25 -14.56 -14.46 2.68
CA GLY A 25 -15.16 -14.66 4.01
C GLY A 25 -14.65 -13.70 5.10
N ASP A 26 -14.94 -14.03 6.36
CA ASP A 26 -14.72 -13.13 7.51
C ASP A 26 -13.27 -13.13 8.06
N ASP A 27 -12.42 -14.05 7.63
CA ASP A 27 -11.12 -14.23 8.28
C ASP A 27 -10.07 -14.70 7.28
N ASP A 28 -9.37 -13.73 6.70
CA ASP A 28 -8.12 -13.97 6.00
C ASP A 28 -7.10 -13.03 6.62
N GLY A 29 -6.13 -13.56 7.38
CA GLY A 29 -4.98 -12.82 7.94
C GLY A 29 -4.19 -12.00 6.90
N TYR A 30 -4.53 -12.16 5.63
CA TYR A 30 -4.23 -11.25 4.53
C TYR A 30 -4.59 -9.79 4.81
N GLY A 31 -5.69 -9.54 5.52
CA GLY A 31 -6.11 -8.20 5.90
C GLY A 31 -5.11 -7.51 6.82
N GLU A 32 -4.76 -8.18 7.92
CA GLU A 32 -3.75 -7.68 8.87
C GLU A 32 -2.37 -7.53 8.22
N MET A 33 -2.01 -8.47 7.34
CA MET A 33 -0.74 -8.39 6.60
C MET A 33 -0.72 -7.19 5.64
N ALA A 34 -1.84 -6.92 4.93
CA ALA A 34 -1.95 -5.76 4.05
C ALA A 34 -1.85 -4.44 4.83
N ASP A 35 -2.51 -4.35 5.99
CA ASP A 35 -2.44 -3.18 6.86
C ASP A 35 -1.01 -2.98 7.37
N ARG A 36 -0.34 -4.05 7.81
CA ARG A 36 1.07 -4.01 8.24
C ARG A 36 2.02 -3.59 7.11
N MET A 37 1.81 -4.09 5.89
CA MET A 37 2.59 -3.68 4.72
C MET A 37 2.44 -2.18 4.42
N ALA A 38 1.22 -1.64 4.55
CA ALA A 38 0.95 -0.21 4.38
C ALA A 38 1.61 0.64 5.49
N GLU A 39 1.55 0.19 6.75
CA GLU A 39 2.25 0.86 7.86
C GLU A 39 3.77 0.91 7.68
N LEU A 40 4.35 -0.15 7.12
CA LEU A 40 5.78 -0.20 6.82
C LEU A 40 6.15 0.70 5.66
N ALA A 41 5.32 0.73 4.61
CA ALA A 41 5.50 1.64 3.48
C ALA A 41 5.54 3.11 3.98
N ALA A 42 4.64 3.47 4.89
CA ALA A 42 4.57 4.82 5.45
C ALA A 42 5.82 5.27 6.23
N LYS A 43 6.68 4.33 6.63
CA LYS A 43 7.95 4.62 7.33
C LYS A 43 9.14 4.78 6.39
N GLN A 44 8.97 4.45 5.11
CA GLN A 44 10.07 4.47 4.15
C GLN A 44 10.35 5.88 3.67
N PRO A 45 11.64 6.25 3.52
CA PRO A 45 12.01 7.42 2.74
C PRO A 45 11.36 7.34 1.36
N GLY A 46 10.86 8.48 0.88
CA GLY A 46 10.27 8.56 -0.45
C GLY A 46 8.83 8.08 -0.60
N TYR A 47 8.19 7.59 0.47
CA TYR A 47 6.74 7.37 0.49
C TYR A 47 5.99 8.71 0.47
N ILE A 48 4.99 8.82 -0.40
CA ILE A 48 4.17 10.03 -0.59
C ILE A 48 2.79 9.87 0.07
N GLY A 49 2.18 8.70 -0.06
CA GLY A 49 0.83 8.45 0.43
C GLY A 49 0.24 7.14 -0.09
N VAL A 50 -0.98 6.84 0.35
CA VAL A 50 -1.73 5.65 -0.03
C VAL A 50 -3.19 5.99 -0.32
N GLU A 51 -3.75 5.30 -1.29
CA GLU A 51 -5.17 5.29 -1.60
C GLU A 51 -5.64 3.84 -1.57
N SER A 52 -6.76 3.57 -0.90
CA SER A 52 -7.32 2.22 -0.83
C SER A 52 -8.83 2.25 -1.02
N ALA A 53 -9.34 1.29 -1.78
CA ALA A 53 -10.76 1.08 -2.00
C ALA A 53 -11.07 -0.41 -1.94
N ARG A 54 -12.21 -0.75 -1.36
CA ARG A 54 -12.73 -2.12 -1.29
C ARG A 54 -14.23 -2.09 -1.53
N ASP A 55 -14.71 -3.02 -2.34
CA ASP A 55 -16.14 -3.21 -2.58
C ASP A 55 -16.77 -4.23 -1.62
N ALA A 56 -18.09 -4.37 -1.71
CA ALA A 56 -18.87 -5.30 -0.89
C ALA A 56 -18.63 -6.77 -1.27
N GLU A 57 -18.08 -7.03 -2.45
CA GLU A 57 -17.73 -8.38 -2.92
C GLU A 57 -16.33 -8.80 -2.43
N GLY A 58 -15.63 -7.91 -1.72
CA GLY A 58 -14.33 -8.17 -1.11
C GLY A 58 -13.14 -7.89 -2.01
N PHE A 59 -13.35 -7.47 -3.26
CA PHE A 59 -12.29 -7.02 -4.14
C PHE A 59 -11.78 -5.66 -3.68
N GLY A 60 -10.47 -5.51 -3.54
CA GLY A 60 -9.86 -4.28 -3.07
C GLY A 60 -8.55 -3.96 -3.75
N ILE A 61 -8.34 -2.68 -3.99
CA ILE A 61 -7.13 -2.11 -4.58
C ILE A 61 -6.50 -1.16 -3.57
N THR A 62 -5.19 -1.26 -3.40
CA THR A 62 -4.38 -0.32 -2.63
C THR A 62 -3.25 0.20 -3.51
N ASN A 63 -3.17 1.51 -3.66
CA ASN A 63 -2.15 2.22 -4.42
C ASN A 63 -1.27 3.00 -3.45
N SER A 64 0.03 2.71 -3.45
CA SER A 64 1.03 3.51 -2.73
C SER A 64 1.85 4.34 -3.71
N PHE A 65 2.14 5.58 -3.33
CA PHE A 65 2.80 6.57 -4.17
C PHE A 65 4.22 6.83 -3.66
N TRP A 66 5.18 6.95 -4.59
CA TRP A 66 6.60 6.98 -4.28
C TRP A 66 7.36 7.98 -5.14
N ILE A 67 8.37 8.64 -4.59
CA ILE A 67 9.20 9.61 -5.33
C ILE A 67 10.13 8.94 -6.34
N ASP A 68 10.59 7.72 -6.06
CA ASP A 68 11.55 6.98 -6.88
C ASP A 68 11.46 5.45 -6.69
N GLU A 69 12.08 4.70 -7.60
CA GLU A 69 12.11 3.24 -7.55
C GLU A 69 13.03 2.68 -6.45
N ASP A 70 14.04 3.44 -6.02
CA ASP A 70 14.98 2.97 -4.98
C ASP A 70 14.27 2.85 -3.63
N SER A 71 13.38 3.79 -3.33
CA SER A 71 12.47 3.80 -2.19
C SER A 71 11.55 2.58 -2.22
N ILE A 72 10.96 2.26 -3.38
CA ILE A 72 10.12 1.07 -3.57
C ILE A 72 10.93 -0.22 -3.34
N ARG A 73 12.16 -0.29 -3.88
CA ARG A 73 13.05 -1.45 -3.69
C ARG A 73 13.47 -1.63 -2.23
N ALA A 74 13.74 -0.55 -1.52
CA ALA A 74 14.07 -0.58 -0.09
C ALA A 74 12.89 -1.14 0.71
N TRP A 75 11.70 -0.59 0.51
CA TRP A 75 10.47 -1.09 1.13
C TRP A 75 10.25 -2.59 0.89
N LYS A 76 10.39 -3.04 -0.37
CA LYS A 76 10.20 -4.45 -0.71
C LYS A 76 11.13 -5.38 0.08
N ARG A 77 12.40 -4.99 0.28
CA ARG A 77 13.34 -5.79 1.09
C ARG A 77 12.87 -5.90 2.54
N ASP A 78 12.36 -4.82 3.13
CA ASP A 78 11.85 -4.83 4.51
C ASP A 78 10.63 -5.75 4.66
N VAL A 79 9.73 -5.75 3.66
CA VAL A 79 8.59 -6.67 3.62
C VAL A 79 9.05 -8.13 3.45
N ASP A 80 9.99 -8.40 2.52
CA ASP A 80 10.51 -9.75 2.30
C ASP A 80 11.18 -10.31 3.58
N HIS A 81 11.90 -9.47 4.33
CA HIS A 81 12.48 -9.85 5.63
C HIS A 81 11.44 -10.19 6.70
N LEU A 82 10.26 -9.56 6.67
CA LEU A 82 9.17 -9.84 7.62
C LEU A 82 8.42 -11.13 7.30
N VAL A 83 8.35 -11.53 6.04
CA VAL A 83 7.69 -12.78 5.62
C VAL A 83 8.60 -14.00 5.84
N ALA A 84 9.92 -13.79 5.88
CA ALA A 84 10.91 -14.87 6.05
C ALA A 84 11.21 -15.24 7.52
N GLN A 85 10.62 -14.56 8.52
CA GLN A 85 10.76 -14.86 9.96
C GLN A 85 9.61 -15.71 10.48
#